data_AF-X1V5B7-F1
#
_entry.id   AF-X1V5B7-F1
#
_cell.length_a   1.000
_cell.length_b   1.000
_cell.length_c   1.000
_cell.angle_alpha   90.00
_cell.angle_beta   90.00
_cell.angle_gamma   90.00
#
_symmetry.space_group_name_H-M   'P 1'
#
loop_
_entity.id
_entity.type
_entity.pdbx_description
1 polymer ?
#
loop_
_entity_poly.entity_id
_entity_poly.type
_entity_poly.pdbx_seq_one_letter_code
_entity_poly.pdbx_strand_id
1 'polypeptide(L)'
;MTDGSVYLGEIISQELGIIRLKTMNLGTLQVPTVNIERLEDLTGDKMRKGKYWFENPSYNRYFLGQSAQPLRKGEGYYQNIWV
;
A
#
# COMPACT_ATOMS: atom_id res chain seq x y z
N MET A 1 7.83 9.42 -3.05
CA MET A 1 9.01 10.27 -3.29
C MET A 1 8.53 11.54 -3.96
N THR A 2 9.30 12.62 -3.92
CA THR A 2 8.92 13.91 -4.54
C THR A 2 8.68 13.82 -6.06
N ASP A 3 9.25 12.80 -6.71
CA ASP A 3 9.06 12.48 -8.13
C ASP A 3 7.89 11.51 -8.41
N GLY A 4 7.13 11.13 -7.39
CA GLY A 4 6.04 10.15 -7.47
C GLY A 4 6.47 8.68 -7.39
N SER A 5 7.76 8.38 -7.36
CA SER A 5 8.25 7.00 -7.22
C SER A 5 8.00 6.44 -5.80
N VAL A 6 7.84 5.12 -5.71
CA VAL A 6 7.64 4.40 -4.44
C VAL A 6 8.63 3.26 -4.36
N TYR A 7 9.42 3.23 -3.29
CA TYR A 7 10.37 2.16 -3.01
C TYR A 7 9.95 1.42 -1.75
N LEU A 8 10.01 0.09 -1.84
CA LEU A 8 9.68 -0.82 -0.74
C LEU A 8 10.94 -1.63 -0.41
N GLY A 9 11.26 -1.74 0.86
CA GLY A 9 12.46 -2.42 1.30
C GLY A 9 12.69 -2.31 2.80
N GLU A 10 13.83 -2.85 3.22
CA GLU A 10 14.30 -2.81 4.60
C GLU A 10 15.32 -1.67 4.76
N ILE A 11 15.19 -0.85 5.79
CA ILE A 11 16.16 0.21 6.09
C ILE A 11 17.40 -0.44 6.72
N ILE A 12 18.54 -0.40 6.02
CA ILE A 12 19.81 -0.93 6.52
C ILE A 12 20.50 0.07 7.44
N SER A 13 20.44 1.36 7.08
CA SER A 13 21.07 2.42 7.86
C SER A 13 20.39 3.76 7.59
N GLN A 14 20.26 4.57 8.63
CA GLN A 14 19.76 5.94 8.54
C GLN A 14 20.83 6.89 9.07
N GLU A 15 21.39 7.69 8.17
CA GLU A 15 22.38 8.72 8.47
C GLU A 15 21.74 10.11 8.29
N LEU A 16 22.43 11.15 8.74
CA LEU A 16 21.95 12.52 8.61
C LEU A 16 21.87 12.90 7.13
N GLY A 17 20.66 12.95 6.57
CA GLY A 17 20.42 13.33 5.18
C GLY A 17 20.33 12.16 4.18
N ILE A 18 20.66 10.92 4.57
CA ILE A 18 20.65 9.76 3.66
C ILE A 18 20.07 8.52 4.37
N ILE A 19 19.16 7.84 3.69
CA ILE A 19 18.64 6.53 4.08
C ILE A 19 19.16 5.47 3.12
N ARG A 20 19.74 4.38 3.64
CA ARG A 20 20.10 3.20 2.83
C ARG A 20 18.99 2.17 2.93
N LEU A 21 18.33 1.90 1.81
CA LEU A 21 17.19 1.00 1.69
C LEU A 21 17.58 -0.23 0.88
N LYS A 22 17.45 -1.42 1.47
CA LYS A 22 17.57 -2.69 0.76
C LYS A 22 16.24 -3.03 0.11
N THR A 23 16.16 -2.87 -1.19
CA THR A 23 14.99 -3.30 -1.97
C THR A 23 15.11 -4.77 -2.35
N MET A 24 13.98 -5.44 -2.60
CA MET A 24 13.99 -6.85 -3.02
C MET A 24 14.63 -7.06 -4.40
N ASN A 25 14.45 -6.12 -5.34
CA ASN A 25 14.78 -6.35 -6.75
C ASN A 25 15.89 -5.43 -7.30
N LEU A 26 16.13 -4.27 -6.68
CA LEU A 26 17.09 -3.26 -7.18
C LEU A 26 18.38 -3.23 -6.35
N GLY A 27 18.48 -4.08 -5.33
CA GLY A 27 19.59 -4.07 -4.38
C GLY A 27 19.48 -2.91 -3.38
N THR A 28 20.63 -2.39 -2.95
CA THR A 28 20.71 -1.31 -1.96
C THR A 28 20.64 0.05 -2.63
N LEU A 29 19.61 0.82 -2.32
CA LEU A 29 19.42 2.20 -2.75
C LEU A 29 19.88 3.17 -1.66
N GLN A 30 20.50 4.27 -2.07
CA GLN A 30 20.74 5.41 -1.20
C GLN A 30 19.73 6.50 -1.56
N VAL A 31 18.88 6.85 -0.61
CA VAL A 31 17.78 7.80 -0.78
C VAL A 31 18.08 9.05 0.06
N PRO A 32 18.34 10.21 -0.55
CA PRO A 32 18.44 11.47 0.18
C PRO A 32 17.12 11.81 0.86
N THR A 33 17.14 12.21 2.13
CA THR A 33 15.91 12.51 2.89
C THR A 33 15.12 13.67 2.30
N VAL A 34 15.78 14.60 1.60
CA VAL A 34 15.14 15.71 0.87
C VAL A 34 14.21 15.24 -0.25
N ASN A 35 14.42 14.04 -0.79
CA ASN A 35 13.58 13.47 -1.86
C ASN A 35 12.41 12.62 -1.31
N ILE A 36 12.32 12.47 0.02
CA ILE A 36 11.30 11.67 0.69
C ILE A 36 10.10 12.56 1.04
N GLU A 37 9.00 12.37 0.32
CA GLU A 37 7.73 13.02 0.62
C GLU A 37 6.98 12.34 1.78
N ARG A 38 7.04 11.00 1.85
CA ARG A 38 6.40 10.19 2.89
C ARG A 38 7.27 8.96 3.19
N LEU A 39 7.43 8.66 4.48
CA LEU A 39 8.04 7.44 5.00
C LEU A 39 7.02 6.78 5.92
N GLU A 40 6.69 5.51 5.69
CA GLU A 40 5.70 4.76 6.48
C GLU A 40 6.25 3.37 6.81
N ASP A 41 6.12 2.95 8.06
CA ASP A 41 6.46 1.60 8.49
C ASP A 41 5.38 0.62 8.04
N LEU A 42 5.81 -0.41 7.31
CA LEU A 42 4.92 -1.47 6.85
C LEU A 42 4.77 -2.53 7.95
N THR A 43 3.74 -2.39 8.77
CA THR A 43 3.30 -3.48 9.66
C THR A 43 2.86 -4.70 8.84
N GLY A 44 3.10 -5.90 9.37
CA GLY A 44 2.96 -7.18 8.65
C GLY A 44 1.60 -7.41 7.97
N ASP A 45 0.53 -6.75 8.45
CA ASP A 45 -0.80 -6.83 7.86
C ASP A 45 -0.91 -6.22 6.46
N LYS A 46 -0.05 -5.23 6.13
CA LYS A 46 0.01 -4.57 4.81
C LYS A 46 0.92 -5.29 3.82
N MET A 47 1.62 -6.35 4.24
CA MET A 47 2.54 -7.12 3.39
C MET A 47 2.03 -8.54 3.21
N ARG A 48 1.45 -8.86 2.05
CA ARG A 48 1.02 -10.24 1.72
C ARG A 48 1.92 -10.83 0.64
N LYS A 49 2.61 -11.93 0.96
CA LYS A 49 3.51 -12.67 0.05
C LYS A 49 4.58 -11.77 -0.63
N GLY A 50 5.16 -10.84 0.12
CA GLY A 50 6.22 -9.95 -0.38
C GLY A 50 5.73 -8.83 -1.31
N LYS A 51 4.42 -8.62 -1.41
CA LYS A 51 3.83 -7.47 -2.11
C LYS A 51 3.11 -6.57 -1.12
N TYR A 52 3.25 -5.26 -1.33
CA TYR A 52 2.46 -4.27 -0.62
C TYR A 52 0.98 -4.44 -0.99
N TRP A 53 0.15 -4.60 0.01
CA TRP A 53 -1.28 -4.81 -0.11
C TRP A 53 -1.99 -3.49 0.19
N PHE A 54 -2.38 -2.78 -0.86
CA PHE A 54 -3.14 -1.54 -0.72
C PHE A 54 -4.44 -1.81 0.05
N GLU A 55 -4.77 -0.91 0.98
CA GLU A 55 -6.09 -0.91 1.61
C GLU A 55 -7.15 -0.68 0.53
N ASN A 56 -8.29 -1.37 0.66
CA ASN A 56 -9.40 -1.18 -0.26
C ASN A 56 -9.90 0.27 -0.10
N PRO A 57 -9.73 1.15 -1.11
CA PRO A 57 -10.11 2.56 -1.00
C PRO A 57 -11.63 2.74 -0.88
N SER A 58 -12.40 1.67 -1.08
CA SER A 58 -13.85 1.63 -0.99
C SER A 58 -14.32 0.62 0.06
N TYR A 59 -13.71 0.58 1.25
CA TYR A 59 -14.14 -0.33 2.34
C TYR A 59 -15.61 -0.13 2.75
N ASN A 60 -16.13 1.09 2.60
CA ASN A 60 -17.51 1.46 2.92
C ASN A 60 -18.54 1.10 1.82
N ARG A 61 -18.10 0.58 0.68
CA ARG A 61 -18.94 0.23 -0.47
C ARG A 61 -19.91 -0.92 -0.20
N TYR A 62 -19.70 -1.69 0.86
CA TYR A 62 -20.72 -2.63 1.35
C TYR A 62 -21.94 -1.91 1.95
N PHE A 63 -21.78 -0.70 2.47
CA PHE A 63 -22.88 0.11 3.00
C PHE A 63 -23.54 0.97 1.92
N LEU A 64 -22.83 1.22 0.81
CA LEU A 64 -23.29 2.02 -0.32
C LEU A 64 -23.52 1.11 -1.52
N GLY A 65 -24.78 0.72 -1.75
CA GLY A 65 -25.15 -0.08 -2.92
C GLY A 65 -24.73 0.61 -4.22
N GLN A 66 -23.98 -0.10 -5.06
CA GLN A 66 -23.56 0.40 -6.40
C GLN A 66 -24.70 0.36 -7.43
N SER A 67 -25.86 -0.19 -7.06
CA SER A 67 -27.05 -0.27 -7.91
C SER A 67 -28.19 0.52 -7.30
N ALA A 68 -28.96 1.21 -8.14
CA ALA A 68 -30.26 1.79 -7.78
C ALA A 68 -31.30 0.73 -7.38
N GLN A 69 -30.99 -0.56 -7.58
CA GLN A 69 -31.82 -1.68 -7.17
C GLN A 69 -31.43 -2.16 -5.77
N PRO A 70 -32.36 -2.15 -4.79
CA PRO A 70 -32.11 -2.71 -3.47
C PRO A 70 -32.07 -4.25 -3.51
N LEU A 71 -31.28 -4.83 -2.61
CA LEU A 71 -31.30 -6.29 -2.34
C LEU A 71 -32.65 -6.68 -1.73
N ARG A 72 -33.15 -7.87 -2.09
CA ARG A 72 -34.35 -8.43 -1.45
C ARG A 72 -33.99 -8.97 -0.08
N LYS A 73 -35.00 -9.12 0.78
CA LYS A 73 -34.85 -9.75 2.10
C LYS A 73 -34.28 -11.17 1.93
N GLY A 74 -33.10 -11.41 2.50
CA GLY A 74 -32.39 -12.70 2.43
C GLY A 74 -31.29 -12.78 1.37
N GLU A 75 -31.08 -11.75 0.56
CA GLU A 75 -29.96 -11.68 -0.39
C GLU A 75 -28.74 -10.99 0.23
N GLY A 76 -27.54 -11.43 -0.16
CA GLY A 76 -26.27 -10.83 0.23
C GLY A 76 -25.54 -10.23 -0.96
N TYR A 77 -24.87 -9.10 -0.75
CA TYR A 77 -23.98 -8.52 -1.75
C TYR A 77 -22.59 -9.15 -1.63
N TYR A 78 -22.17 -9.84 -2.69
CA TYR A 78 -20.81 -10.35 -2.80
C TYR A 78 -20.05 -9.52 -3.84
N GLN A 79 -18.91 -8.98 -3.42
CA GLN A 79 -17.98 -8.29 -4.31
C GLN A 79 -16.62 -8.99 -4.24
N ASN A 80 -16.16 -9.50 -5.38
CA ASN A 80 -14.77 -9.90 -5.56
C ASN A 80 -14.05 -8.85 -6.41
N ILE A 81 -13.00 -8.25 -5.86
CA ILE A 81 -12.14 -7.28 -6.55
C ILE A 81 -10.89 -7.93 -7.16
N TRP A 82 -10.78 -9.27 -7.10
CA TRP A 82 -9.63 -10.02 -7.56
C TRP A 82 -10.02 -10.89 -8.77
N VAL A 83 -9.61 -10.45 -9.97
CA VAL A 83 -9.41 -11.25 -11.20
C VAL A 83 -8.09 -10.81 -11.83
#